data_AF-A0A2G2X2R9-F1
#
_entry.id   AF-A0A2G2X2R9-F1
#
_cell.length_a   1.000
_cell.length_b   1.000
_cell.length_c   1.000
_cell.angle_alpha   90.00
_cell.angle_beta   90.00
_cell.angle_gamma   90.00
#
_symmetry.space_group_name_H-M   'P 1'
#
loop_
_entity.id
_entity.type
_entity.pdbx_description
1 polymer ?
#
loop_
_entity_poly.entity_id
_entity_poly.type
_entity_poly.pdbx_seq_one_letter_code
_entity_poly.pdbx_strand_id
1 'polypeptide(L)' 'MTVVANAKNELIPLRSVTGWRVCMDYRKLNSWMLKDHFRMPFMDQMLDRLAGKGWFCFLDGYSGYNQI' A
#
# COMPACT_ATOMS: atom_id res chain seq x y z
N MET A 1 11.32 9.62 -1.48
CA MET A 1 9.99 10.28 -1.42
C MET A 1 10.24 11.77 -1.39
N THR A 2 9.73 12.51 -2.36
CA THR A 2 9.84 13.97 -2.44
C THR A 2 8.49 14.54 -2.07
N VAL A 3 8.43 15.40 -1.05
CA VAL A 3 7.17 16.02 -0.65
C VAL A 3 7.02 17.30 -1.47
N VAL A 4 5.94 17.41 -2.25
CA VAL A 4 5.66 18.55 -3.13
C VAL A 4 4.36 19.19 -2.67
N ALA A 5 4.34 20.52 -2.59
CA ALA A 5 3.13 21.26 -2.29
C ALA A 5 2.20 21.28 -3.51
N ASN A 6 0.95 20.87 -3.34
CA ASN A 6 -0.10 21.01 -4.35
C ASN A 6 -0.54 22.48 -4.49
N ALA A 7 -1.38 22.80 -5.47
CA ALA A 7 -2.00 24.12 -5.67
C ALA A 7 -2.78 24.66 -4.45
N LYS A 8 -3.11 23.78 -3.49
CA LYS A 8 -3.76 24.13 -2.21
C LYS A 8 -2.77 24.26 -1.04
N ASN A 9 -1.45 24.27 -1.29
CA ASN A 9 -0.38 24.21 -0.29
C ASN A 9 -0.39 22.95 0.60
N GLU A 10 -1.09 21.90 0.19
CA GLU A 10 -1.05 20.61 0.86
C GLU A 10 0.23 19.86 0.47
N LEU A 11 0.96 19.35 1.46
CA LEU A 11 2.17 18.57 1.27
C LEU A 11 1.80 17.14 0.84
N ILE A 12 1.94 16.85 -0.45
CA ILE A 12 1.67 15.52 -1.00
C ILE A 12 2.99 14.79 -1.22
N PRO A 13 3.15 13.57 -0.68
CA PRO A 13 4.30 12.74 -1.00
C PRO A 13 4.23 12.31 -2.47
N LEU A 14 5.09 12.87 -3.30
CA LEU A 14 5.26 12.47 -4.68
C LEU A 14 6.46 11.52 -4.79
N ARG A 15 6.28 10.40 -5.47
CA ARG A 15 7.42 9.57 -5.89
C ARG A 15 8.04 10.22 -7.12
N SER A 16 9.35 10.45 -7.11
CA SER A 16 10.07 10.83 -8.33
C SER A 16 9.82 9.79 -9.42
N VAL A 17 9.44 10.24 -10.61
CA VAL A 17 9.10 9.34 -11.72
C VAL A 17 10.39 8.69 -12.21
N THR A 18 10.65 7.46 -11.77
CA THR A 18 11.84 6.70 -12.17
C THR A 18 11.65 5.94 -13.50
N GLY A 19 10.45 6.01 -14.09
CA GLY A 19 10.11 5.34 -15.35
C GLY A 19 8.60 5.19 -15.55
N TRP A 20 8.20 4.78 -16.76
CA TRP A 20 6.81 4.47 -17.09
C TRP A 20 6.40 3.11 -16.53
N ARG A 21 5.19 3.01 -15.99
CA ARG A 21 4.60 1.75 -15.51
C ARG A 21 3.32 1.47 -16.32
N VAL A 22 3.11 0.21 -16.66
CA VAL A 22 1.88 -0.23 -17.33
C VAL A 22 0.75 -0.28 -16.30
N CYS A 23 -0.35 0.40 -16.58
CA CYS A 23 -1.57 0.38 -15.77
C CYS A 23 -2.72 -0.18 -16.63
N MET A 24 -3.17 -1.39 -16.34
CA MET A 24 -4.32 -1.99 -17.01
C MET A 24 -5.63 -1.58 -16.33
N ASP A 25 -6.65 -1.24 -17.11
CA ASP A 25 -7.95 -0.80 -16.61
C ASP A 25 -8.89 -1.98 -16.31
N TYR A 26 -8.87 -2.42 -15.05
CA TYR A 26 -9.73 -3.51 -14.57
C TYR A 26 -11.10 -3.04 -14.04
N ARG A 27 -11.51 -1.78 -14.22
CA ARG A 27 -12.75 -1.26 -13.60
C ARG A 27 -13.99 -2.08 -13.98
N LYS A 28 -14.12 -2.47 -15.25
CA LYS A 28 -15.23 -3.31 -15.71
C LYS A 28 -15.15 -4.73 -15.14
N LEU A 29 -13.96 -5.30 -15.03
CA LEU A 29 -13.77 -6.64 -14.44
C LEU A 29 -14.13 -6.62 -12.94
N ASN A 30 -13.64 -5.62 -12.21
CA ASN A 30 -13.83 -5.48 -10.77
C ASN A 30 -15.29 -5.27 -10.36
N SER A 31 -16.14 -4.74 -11.25
CA SER A 31 -17.58 -4.60 -10.96
C SER A 31 -18.37 -5.89 -11.16
N TRP A 32 -17.84 -6.84 -11.93
CA TRP A 32 -18.48 -8.14 -12.17
C TRP A 32 -18.03 -9.18 -11.14
N MET A 33 -16.84 -9.00 -10.55
CA MET A 33 -16.26 -9.91 -9.57
C MET A 33 -16.92 -9.78 -8.19
N LEU A 34 -17.09 -10.91 -7.49
CA LEU A 34 -17.53 -10.93 -6.10
C LEU A 34 -16.41 -10.37 -5.21
N LYS A 35 -16.77 -9.46 -4.29
CA LYS A 35 -15.82 -8.93 -3.31
C LYS A 35 -15.58 -9.97 -2.23
N ASP A 36 -14.35 -10.43 -2.11
CA ASP A 36 -13.92 -11.21 -0.95
C ASP A 36 -13.87 -10.31 0.30
N HIS A 37 -14.35 -10.84 1.42
CA HIS A 37 -14.40 -10.12 2.70
C HIS A 37 -13.27 -10.58 3.61
N PHE A 38 -12.03 -10.48 3.12
CA PHE A 38 -10.86 -10.72 3.94
C PHE A 38 -10.71 -9.59 4.97
N ARG A 39 -10.76 -9.94 6.25
CA ARG A 39 -10.56 -8.97 7.33
C ARG A 39 -9.09 -8.57 7.38
N MET A 40 -8.78 -7.39 6.86
CA MET A 40 -7.47 -6.79 7.04
C MET A 40 -7.30 -6.46 8.55
N PRO A 41 -6.27 -6.99 9.22
CA PRO A 41 -6.06 -6.72 10.63
C PRO A 41 -5.83 -5.22 10.83
N PHE A 42 -6.40 -4.69 11.91
CA PHE A 42 -6.23 -3.28 12.25
C PHE A 42 -4.80 -3.01 12.68
N MET A 43 -4.25 -1.85 12.32
CA MET A 43 -2.86 -1.49 12.64
C MET A 43 -2.60 -1.52 14.14
N ASP A 44 -3.51 -0.99 14.96
CA ASP A 44 -3.36 -0.94 16.42
C ASP A 44 -3.26 -2.34 17.03
N GLN A 45 -4.03 -3.32 16.54
CA GLN A 45 -3.94 -4.70 17.01
C GLN A 45 -2.56 -5.32 16.72
N MET A 46 -1.93 -4.93 15.62
CA MET A 46 -0.59 -5.39 15.28
C MET A 46 0.46 -4.69 16.15
N LEU A 47 0.30 -3.39 16.42
CA LEU A 47 1.18 -2.60 17.28
C LEU A 47 1.14 -3.05 18.74
N ASP A 48 -0.04 -3.38 19.27
CA ASP A 48 -0.20 -3.91 20.63
C ASP A 48 0.55 -5.24 20.81
N ARG A 49 0.55 -6.10 19.80
CA ARG A 49 1.34 -7.35 19.80
C ARG A 49 2.84 -7.10 19.74
N LEU A 50 3.23 -5.97 19.14
CA LEU A 50 4.60 -5.53 19.00
C LEU A 50 5.11 -4.86 20.28
N ALA A 51 4.22 -4.27 21.09
CA ALA A 51 4.60 -3.56 22.31
C ALA A 51 5.44 -4.45 23.25
N GLY A 52 6.59 -3.93 23.71
CA GLY A 52 7.44 -4.59 24.69
C GLY A 52 8.43 -5.62 24.16
N LYS A 53 8.55 -5.86 22.84
CA LYS A 53 9.72 -6.59 22.31
C LYS A 53 10.87 -5.63 21.99
N GLY A 54 12.11 -6.09 22.20
CA GLY A 54 13.32 -5.30 21.97
C GLY A 54 13.82 -5.26 20.52
N TRP A 55 13.33 -6.16 19.65
CA TRP A 55 13.82 -6.32 18.28
C TRP A 55 12.69 -6.73 17.34
N PHE A 56 12.67 -6.14 16.14
CA PHE A 56 11.71 -6.46 15.08
C PHE A 56 12.39 -6.49 13.73
N CYS A 57 11.90 -7.36 12.85
CA CYS A 57 12.30 -7.41 11.44
C CYS A 57 11.06 -7.16 10.57
N PHE A 58 11.17 -6.24 9.61
CA PHE A 58 10.13 -5.98 8.61
C PHE A 58 10.58 -6.58 7.28
N LEU A 59 9.75 -7.47 6.74
CA LEU A 59 9.94 -8.04 5.41
C LEU A 59 8.87 -7.46 4.49
N ASP A 60 9.28 -6.90 3.36
CA ASP A 60 8.36 -6.45 2.33
C ASP A 60 8.13 -7.60 1.33
N GLY A 61 6.87 -7.92 1.07
CA GLY A 61 6.47 -8.89 0.05
C GLY A 61 6.65 -8.31 -1.35
N TYR A 62 7.90 -8.00 -1.73
CA TYR A 62 8.20 -7.28 -2.96
C TYR A 62 7.59 -7.99 -4.17
N SER A 63 6.71 -7.27 -4.89
CA SER A 63 5.94 -7.83 -6.02
C SER A 63 5.04 -9.02 -5.65
N GLY A 64 4.53 -9.10 -4.42
CA GLY A 64 3.69 -10.21 -3.94
C GLY A 64 2.47 -10.51 -4.83
N TYR A 65 1.91 -9.50 -5.49
CA TYR A 65 0.83 -9.68 -6.48
C TYR A 65 1.24 -10.52 -7.70
N ASN A 66 2.53 -10.60 -8.03
CA ASN A 66 3.06 -11.35 -9.19
C ASN A 66 3.65 -12.70 -8.79
N GLN A 67 3.55 -13.09 -7.51
CA GLN A 67 4.14 -14.32 -6.96
C GLN A 67 3.13 -15.44 -6.74
N ILE A 68 1.84 -15.16 -6.95
CA ILE A 68 0.74 -16.12 -6.95
C ILE A 68 0.61 -16.67 -8.38
#